data_AF-A0A8X6NSW7-F1
#
_entry.id   AF-A0A8X6NSW7-F1
#
_cell.length_a   1.000
_cell.length_b   1.000
_cell.length_c   1.000
_cell.angle_alpha   90.00
_cell.angle_beta   90.00
_cell.angle_gamma   90.00
#
_symmetry.space_group_name_H-M   'P 1'
#
loop_
_entity.id
_entity.type
_entity.pdbx_description
1 polymer ?
#
loop_
_entity_poly.entity_id
_entity_poly.type
_entity_poly.pdbx_seq_one_letter_code
_entity_poly.pdbx_strand_id
1 'polypeptide(L)'
;MLRLEPSGMFNLFQPTLDAIRMHVQHVLDSCESGTISYLFLVGGFAESAILQKSIRDAFSDRLKVIIPQGVSLAILKGAVQFGIDPTVVSSRRSRLTYGVGVLNRYVKEF
;
A
#
# COMPACT_ATOMS: atom_id res chain seq x y z
N MET A 1 -9.09 -1.91 -36.73
CA MET A 1 -8.47 -2.34 -35.46
C MET A 1 -7.77 -1.12 -34.87
N LEU A 2 -8.18 -0.65 -33.68
CA LEU A 2 -7.56 0.51 -33.03
C LEU A 2 -6.13 0.14 -32.61
N ARG A 3 -5.13 0.96 -32.97
CA ARG A 3 -3.74 0.81 -32.52
C ARG A 3 -3.36 2.08 -31.77
N LEU A 4 -2.79 1.91 -30.59
CA LEU A 4 -2.29 3.01 -29.77
C LEU A 4 -0.77 2.93 -29.75
N GLU A 5 -0.14 4.09 -29.87
CA GLU A 5 1.30 4.20 -29.69
C GLU A 5 1.68 3.88 -28.23
N PRO A 6 2.79 3.17 -27.97
CA PRO A 6 3.22 2.85 -26.61
C PRO A 6 3.35 4.08 -25.69
N SER A 7 3.84 5.21 -26.22
CA SER A 7 3.94 6.48 -25.50
C SER A 7 2.56 7.03 -25.13
N GLY A 8 1.60 6.97 -26.06
CA GLY A 8 0.20 7.31 -25.82
C GLY A 8 -0.42 6.45 -24.71
N MET A 9 -0.19 5.14 -24.74
CA MET A 9 -0.63 4.25 -23.65
C MET A 9 0.00 4.60 -22.31
N PHE A 10 1.30 4.88 -22.28
CA PHE A 10 2.01 5.27 -21.06
C PHE A 10 1.43 6.56 -20.46
N ASN A 11 1.17 7.57 -21.30
CA ASN A 11 0.59 8.84 -20.88
C ASN A 11 -0.81 8.68 -20.25
N LEU A 12 -1.60 7.71 -20.71
CA LEU A 12 -2.91 7.41 -20.10
C LEU A 12 -2.79 6.90 -18.66
N PHE A 13 -1.73 6.15 -18.35
CA PHE A 13 -1.50 5.61 -17.01
C PHE A 13 -0.70 6.54 -16.10
N GLN A 14 -0.04 7.56 -16.65
CA GLN A 14 0.81 8.48 -15.91
C GLN A 14 0.12 9.09 -14.67
N PRO A 15 -1.13 9.63 -14.76
CA PRO A 15 -1.79 10.19 -13.58
C PRO A 15 -1.99 9.16 -12.45
N THR A 16 -2.27 7.91 -12.82
CA THR A 16 -2.42 6.81 -11.85
C THR A 16 -1.09 6.45 -11.20
N LEU A 17 0.00 6.40 -11.98
CA LEU A 17 1.33 6.11 -11.45
C LEU A 17 1.79 7.19 -10.47
N ASP A 18 1.56 8.45 -10.81
CA ASP A 18 1.94 9.59 -9.97
C ASP A 18 1.12 9.61 -8.68
N ALA A 19 -0.19 9.35 -8.75
CA ALA A 19 -1.03 9.20 -7.57
C ALA A 19 -0.54 8.10 -6.63
N ILE A 20 -0.20 6.92 -7.16
CA ILE A 20 0.34 5.80 -6.36
C ILE A 20 1.66 6.22 -5.70
N ARG A 21 2.59 6.83 -6.44
CA ARG A 21 3.86 7.31 -5.90
C ARG A 21 3.65 8.31 -4.76
N MET A 22 2.79 9.31 -4.96
CA MET A 22 2.48 10.30 -3.91
C MET A 22 1.91 9.64 -2.66
N HIS A 23 0.99 8.68 -2.81
CA HIS A 23 0.43 7.97 -1.67
C HIS A 23 1.46 7.15 -0.90
N VAL A 24 2.34 6.43 -1.62
CA VAL A 24 3.44 5.69 -0.98
C VAL A 24 4.35 6.66 -0.23
N GLN A 25 4.76 7.77 -0.84
CA GLN A 25 5.60 8.76 -0.19
C GLN A 25 4.94 9.33 1.08
N HIS A 26 3.65 9.66 1.03
CA HIS A 26 2.91 10.18 2.19
C HIS A 26 2.87 9.18 3.36
N VAL A 27 2.71 7.88 3.08
CA VAL A 27 2.78 6.83 4.12
C VAL A 27 4.18 6.75 4.73
N LEU A 28 5.24 6.90 3.91
CA LEU A 28 6.60 6.89 4.42
C LEU A 28 6.90 8.11 5.30
N ASP A 29 6.39 9.28 4.92
CA ASP A 29 6.62 10.54 5.62
C ASP A 29 5.83 10.64 6.94
N SER A 30 4.67 10.00 7.01
CA SER A 30 3.83 9.98 8.23
C SER A 30 4.25 8.94 9.27
N CYS A 31 5.22 8.08 8.95
CA CYS A 31 5.72 7.08 9.89
C CYS A 31 6.73 7.70 10.89
N GLU A 32 6.21 8.25 11.99
CA GLU A 32 7.02 8.92 13.02
C GLU A 32 7.85 7.96 13.90
N SER A 33 7.55 6.65 13.90
CA SER A 33 8.00 5.70 14.94
C SER A 33 8.84 4.52 14.46
N GLY A 34 9.18 4.42 13.17
CA GLY A 34 10.01 3.31 12.69
C GLY A 34 10.43 3.37 11.23
N THR A 35 11.54 2.71 10.92
CA THR A 35 12.05 2.56 9.56
C THR A 35 11.23 1.50 8.81
N ILE A 36 10.52 1.90 7.76
CA ILE A 36 9.91 0.97 6.81
C ILE A 36 11.02 0.41 5.92
N SER A 37 11.21 -0.91 5.91
CA SER A 37 12.29 -1.56 5.14
C SER A 37 11.82 -2.25 3.87
N TYR A 38 10.52 -2.59 3.77
CA TYR A 38 9.99 -3.43 2.71
C TYR A 38 8.74 -2.83 2.09
N LEU A 39 8.63 -2.97 0.76
CA LEU A 39 7.42 -2.66 0.01
C LEU A 39 7.02 -3.90 -0.79
N PHE A 40 5.85 -4.47 -0.49
CA PHE A 40 5.31 -5.61 -1.23
C PHE A 40 4.33 -5.10 -2.29
N LEU A 41 4.64 -5.34 -3.56
CA LEU A 41 3.75 -4.95 -4.67
C LEU A 41 2.91 -6.17 -5.09
N VAL A 42 1.62 -6.14 -4.77
CA VAL A 42 0.67 -7.25 -4.96
C VAL A 42 -0.63 -6.80 -5.63
N GLY A 43 -1.45 -7.76 -6.07
CA GLY A 43 -2.73 -7.52 -6.76
C GLY A 43 -2.60 -7.59 -8.29
N GLY A 44 -3.73 -7.54 -9.01
CA GLY A 44 -3.72 -7.69 -10.47
C GLY A 44 -2.93 -6.61 -11.21
N PHE A 45 -3.04 -5.36 -10.75
CA PHE A 45 -2.30 -4.25 -11.38
C PHE A 45 -0.79 -4.30 -11.12
N ALA A 46 -0.34 -5.04 -10.10
CA ALA A 46 1.08 -5.26 -9.85
C ALA A 46 1.77 -6.06 -10.96
N GLU A 47 1.03 -6.72 -11.86
CA GLU A 47 1.58 -7.38 -13.06
C GLU A 47 2.08 -6.36 -14.10
N SER A 48 1.61 -5.11 -14.03
CA SER A 48 1.99 -4.05 -14.97
C SER A 48 3.48 -3.72 -14.87
N ALA A 49 4.24 -4.02 -15.92
CA ALA A 49 5.66 -3.69 -15.99
C ALA A 49 5.94 -2.18 -15.80
N ILE A 50 5.02 -1.33 -16.28
CA ILE A 50 5.10 0.12 -16.11
C ILE A 50 5.00 0.51 -14.63
N LEU A 51 4.05 -0.07 -13.90
CA LEU A 51 3.91 0.16 -12.47
C LEU A 51 5.13 -0.36 -11.70
N GLN A 52 5.57 -1.58 -11.99
CA GLN A 52 6.70 -2.18 -11.29
C GLN A 52 7.98 -1.35 -11.47
N LYS A 53 8.25 -0.89 -12.69
CA LYS A 53 9.37 0.02 -12.98
C LYS A 53 9.19 1.34 -12.24
N SER A 54 8.00 1.94 -12.33
CA SER A 54 7.68 3.20 -11.68
C SER A 54 7.92 3.18 -10.16
N ILE A 55 7.53 2.11 -9.48
CA ILE A 55 7.74 1.93 -8.02
C ILE A 55 9.21 1.63 -7.71
N ARG A 56 9.88 0.80 -8.50
CA ARG A 56 11.30 0.51 -8.29
C ARG A 56 12.16 1.76 -8.44
N ASP A 57 11.95 2.53 -9.50
CA ASP A 57 12.70 3.75 -9.76
C ASP A 57 12.51 4.80 -8.65
N ALA A 58 11.31 4.83 -8.04
CA ALA A 58 10.97 5.82 -7.02
C ALA A 58 11.42 5.46 -5.60
N PHE A 59 11.55 4.17 -5.27
CA PHE A 59 11.68 3.74 -3.87
C PHE A 59 12.74 2.67 -3.60
N SER A 60 13.44 2.13 -4.61
CA SER A 60 14.43 1.05 -4.37
C SER A 60 15.69 1.51 -3.64
N ASP A 61 15.93 2.82 -3.57
CA ASP A 61 17.01 3.45 -2.81
C ASP A 61 16.78 3.36 -1.29
N ARG A 62 15.51 3.43 -0.87
CA ARG A 62 15.09 3.47 0.53
C ARG A 62 14.44 2.18 1.01
N LEU A 63 13.78 1.45 0.11
CA LEU A 63 12.95 0.29 0.41
C LEU A 63 13.38 -0.93 -0.41
N LYS A 64 13.29 -2.12 0.20
CA LYS A 64 13.36 -3.37 -0.55
C LYS A 64 12.00 -3.67 -1.18
N VAL A 65 11.88 -3.38 -2.48
CA VAL A 65 10.68 -3.67 -3.28
C VAL A 65 10.62 -5.16 -3.61
N ILE A 66 9.61 -5.86 -3.07
CA ILE A 66 9.37 -7.28 -3.29
C ILE A 66 8.13 -7.46 -4.16
N ILE A 67 8.30 -8.21 -5.25
CA ILE A 67 7.22 -8.61 -6.15
C ILE A 67 7.11 -10.13 -6.11
N PRO A 68 6.11 -10.70 -5.43
CA PRO A 68 5.97 -12.14 -5.29
C PRO A 68 5.60 -12.83 -6.62
N GLN A 69 5.95 -14.11 -6.74
CA GLN A 69 5.55 -14.94 -7.87
C GLN A 69 4.02 -15.15 -7.86
N GLY A 70 3.35 -14.81 -8.97
CA GLY A 70 1.89 -14.80 -9.05
C GLY A 70 1.28 -13.70 -8.18
N VAL A 71 1.65 -12.44 -8.44
CA VAL A 71 1.23 -11.25 -7.67
C VAL A 71 -0.29 -11.13 -7.49
N SER A 72 -1.07 -11.54 -8.49
CA SER A 72 -2.54 -11.56 -8.45
C SER A 72 -3.09 -12.61 -7.49
N LEU A 73 -2.33 -13.68 -7.23
CA LEU A 73 -2.70 -14.79 -6.34
C LEU A 73 -2.12 -14.65 -4.92
N ALA A 74 -1.19 -13.72 -4.69
CA ALA A 74 -0.49 -13.59 -3.41
C ALA A 74 -1.45 -13.43 -2.22
N ILE A 75 -2.50 -12.61 -2.40
CA ILE A 75 -3.54 -12.37 -1.38
C ILE A 75 -4.33 -13.65 -1.12
N LEU A 76 -4.78 -14.34 -2.18
CA LEU A 76 -5.55 -15.58 -2.07
C LEU A 76 -4.75 -16.67 -1.36
N LYS A 77 -3.49 -16.86 -1.75
CA LYS A 77 -2.59 -17.83 -1.11
C LYS A 77 -2.41 -17.54 0.37
N GLY A 78 -2.19 -16.28 0.73
CA GLY A 78 -2.10 -15.87 2.13
C GLY A 78 -3.39 -16.13 2.92
N ALA A 79 -4.56 -15.91 2.31
CA ALA A 79 -5.85 -16.19 2.94
C ALA A 79 -6.05 -17.70 3.18
N VAL A 80 -5.68 -18.56 2.22
CA VAL A 80 -5.72 -20.02 2.39
C VAL A 80 -4.78 -20.47 3.51
N GLN A 81 -3.55 -19.96 3.54
CA GLN A 81 -2.59 -20.25 4.61
C GLN A 81 -3.12 -19.84 5.98
N PHE A 82 -3.72 -18.65 6.09
CA PHE A 82 -4.38 -18.20 7.32
C PHE A 82 -5.58 -19.07 7.71
N GLY A 83 -6.34 -19.59 6.74
CA GLY A 83 -7.45 -20.52 7.00
C GLY A 83 -6.99 -21.88 7.54
N ILE A 84 -5.81 -22.35 7.11
CA ILE A 84 -5.19 -23.60 7.59
C ILE A 84 -4.62 -23.40 9.01
N ASP A 85 -3.90 -22.31 9.23
CA ASP A 85 -3.33 -21.95 10.52
C ASP A 85 -3.62 -20.49 10.87
N PRO A 86 -4.69 -20.22 11.64
CA PRO A 86 -5.02 -18.87 12.07
C PRO A 86 -3.99 -18.24 13.02
N THR A 87 -3.10 -19.04 13.64
CA THR A 87 -2.11 -18.54 14.61
C THR A 87 -0.98 -17.74 13.95
N VAL A 88 -0.84 -17.84 12.62
CA VAL A 88 0.13 -17.07 11.83
C VAL A 88 -0.08 -15.55 11.94
N VAL A 89 -1.29 -15.09 12.28
CA VAL A 89 -1.58 -13.68 12.56
C VAL A 89 -1.77 -13.49 14.06
N SER A 90 -0.74 -12.97 14.72
CA SER A 90 -0.75 -12.73 16.17
C SER A 90 -1.59 -11.52 16.60
N SER A 91 -1.75 -10.52 15.73
CA SER A 91 -2.51 -9.31 16.03
C SER A 91 -3.05 -8.64 14.76
N ARG A 92 -4.11 -7.84 14.93
CA ARG A 92 -4.68 -6.97 13.90
C ARG A 92 -4.91 -5.59 14.51
N ARG A 93 -4.55 -4.53 13.79
CA ARG A 93 -4.86 -3.16 14.20
C ARG A 93 -6.20 -2.73 13.61
N SER A 94 -7.02 -2.05 14.42
CA SER A 94 -8.22 -1.38 13.89
C SER A 94 -7.80 -0.31 12.90
N ARG A 95 -8.51 -0.23 11.77
CA ARG A 95 -8.28 0.83 10.76
C ARG A 95 -8.82 2.19 11.21
N LEU A 96 -9.78 2.18 12.16
CA LEU A 96 -10.48 3.37 12.61
C LEU A 96 -10.23 3.58 14.10
N THR A 97 -10.13 4.86 14.48
CA THR A 97 -10.03 5.28 15.88
C THR A 97 -11.37 5.03 16.59
N TYR A 98 -11.30 4.54 17.82
CA TYR A 98 -12.46 4.46 18.70
C TYR A 98 -12.65 5.83 19.37
N GLY A 99 -13.84 6.41 19.21
CA GLY A 99 -14.22 7.68 19.84
C GLY A 99 -15.40 7.50 20.77
N VAL A 100 -15.45 8.28 21.85
CA VAL A 100 -16.60 8.38 22.76
C VAL A 100 -17.03 9.84 22.88
N GLY A 101 -18.34 10.09 22.86
CA GLY A 101 -18.90 11.41 23.12
C GLY A 101 -18.87 11.70 24.62
N VAL A 102 -18.25 12.80 25.02
CA VAL A 102 -18.16 13.24 26.42
C VAL A 102 -18.77 14.63 26.58
N LEU A 103 -19.60 14.79 27.60
CA LEU A 103 -20.10 16.09 28.07
C LEU A 103 -19.50 16.35 29.46
N ASN A 104 -18.44 17.16 29.51
CA ASN A 104 -17.84 17.53 30.80
C ASN A 104 -18.54 18.76 31.36
N ARG A 105 -18.95 18.68 32.64
CA ARG A 105 -19.43 19.85 33.39
C ARG A 105 -18.27 20.82 33.57
N TYR A 106 -18.51 22.09 33.25
CA TYR A 106 -17.54 23.16 33.48
C TYR A 106 -17.23 23.30 34.97
N VAL A 107 -15.94 23.23 35.34
CA VAL A 107 -15.46 23.47 36.71
C VAL A 107 -14.68 24.78 36.70
N LYS A 108 -15.06 25.73 37.56
CA LYS A 108 -14.64 27.13 37.54
C LYS A 108 -13.47 27.45 38.48
N GLU A 109 -12.60 26.47 38.76
CA GLU A 109 -11.51 26.62 39.74
C GLU A 109 -10.15 26.58 39.04
N PHE A 110 -9.68 27.76 38.62
CA PHE A 110 -8.27 28.16 38.52
C PHE A 110 -8.17 29.65 38.81
#